data_AF-A0AAE4BXI1-F1
#
_entry.id   AF-A0AAE4BXI1-F1
#
_cell.length_a   1.000
_cell.length_b   1.000
_cell.length_c   1.000
_cell.angle_alpha   90.00
_cell.angle_beta   90.00
_cell.angle_gamma   90.00
#
_symmetry.space_group_name_H-M   'P 1'
#
loop_
_entity.id
_entity.type
_entity.pdbx_description
1 polymer ?
#
loop_
_entity_poly.entity_id
_entity_poly.type
_entity_poly.pdbx_seq_one_letter_code
_entity_poly.pdbx_strand_id
1 'polypeptide(L)'
;MTIKATATPGKKLLNAKDHTLVMIDFQSQMAFATHSIDAVTLRNNAALVAQAAAGFGVDTILTTVAEKSFSGPMLREISAAFPGQAMLDRTSMNTWEDEAVIRKINEIGKKRIVLSGLWTGVCIVGPALSAIDQGFEVYVIADACGDISAEAHNRAMERMVQAGAAPMTSLQYLLELQRDWARTETYEMTTGIAKKVGGAYGLGIDYAKTMFGAHEG
;
A
#
# COMPACT_ATOMS: atom_id res chain seq x y z
N MET A 1 30.86 -9.41 -23.23
CA MET A 1 29.86 -8.47 -23.79
C MET A 1 29.92 -7.18 -22.97
N THR A 2 30.05 -6.02 -23.61
CA THR A 2 30.04 -4.73 -22.91
C THR A 2 28.60 -4.35 -22.58
N ILE A 3 28.30 -4.16 -21.30
CA ILE A 3 26.99 -3.71 -20.84
C ILE A 3 26.80 -2.24 -21.25
N LYS A 4 25.66 -1.88 -21.84
CA LYS A 4 25.30 -0.50 -22.21
C LYS A 4 24.08 -0.04 -21.42
N ALA A 5 24.19 1.10 -20.75
CA ALA A 5 23.04 1.75 -20.10
C ALA A 5 22.09 2.34 -21.15
N THR A 6 20.78 2.31 -20.87
CA THR A 6 19.73 2.93 -21.69
C THR A 6 18.72 3.64 -20.79
N ALA A 7 18.03 4.66 -21.30
CA ALA A 7 17.00 5.41 -20.56
C ALA A 7 15.68 4.64 -20.50
N THR A 8 15.71 3.44 -19.91
CA THR A 8 14.54 2.55 -19.79
C THR A 8 14.29 2.24 -18.31
N PRO A 9 13.06 2.34 -17.81
CA PRO A 9 12.75 1.93 -16.43
C PRO A 9 13.05 0.44 -16.21
N GLY A 10 13.52 0.11 -15.01
CA GLY A 10 13.73 -1.28 -14.61
C GLY A 10 12.41 -2.06 -14.59
N LYS A 11 12.44 -3.37 -14.87
CA LYS A 11 11.20 -4.17 -14.96
C LYS A 11 10.42 -4.29 -13.64
N LYS A 12 11.09 -4.15 -12.49
CA LYS A 12 10.49 -4.24 -11.15
C LYS A 12 9.76 -2.98 -10.69
N LEU A 13 9.79 -1.95 -11.53
CA LEU A 13 9.13 -0.68 -11.26
C LEU A 13 7.61 -0.84 -11.47
N LEU A 14 6.82 -0.49 -10.46
CA LEU A 14 5.36 -0.54 -10.51
C LEU A 14 4.79 0.58 -11.39
N ASN A 15 3.60 0.35 -11.95
CA ASN A 15 2.74 1.37 -12.53
C ASN A 15 1.27 1.07 -12.21
N ALA A 16 0.36 2.02 -12.40
CA ALA A 16 -1.02 1.87 -11.94
C ALA A 16 -1.78 0.67 -12.57
N LYS A 17 -1.34 0.18 -13.73
CA LYS A 17 -2.04 -0.83 -14.53
C LYS A 17 -1.51 -2.26 -14.33
N ASP A 18 -0.39 -2.46 -13.63
CA ASP A 18 0.30 -3.76 -13.61
C ASP A 18 0.16 -4.56 -12.32
N HIS A 19 -0.40 -3.96 -11.27
CA HIS A 19 -0.60 -4.59 -9.97
C HIS A 19 -2.01 -4.38 -9.40
N THR A 20 -2.39 -5.29 -8.51
CA THR A 20 -3.52 -5.16 -7.61
C THR A 20 -3.02 -4.73 -6.25
N LEU A 21 -3.59 -3.66 -5.68
CA LEU A 21 -3.36 -3.31 -4.28
C LEU A 21 -4.36 -4.05 -3.40
N VAL A 22 -3.90 -4.67 -2.31
CA VAL A 22 -4.77 -5.25 -1.28
C VAL A 22 -4.46 -4.54 0.04
N MET A 23 -5.46 -3.82 0.56
CA MET A 23 -5.40 -3.13 1.84
C MET A 23 -6.12 -3.95 2.90
N ILE A 24 -5.35 -4.50 3.84
CA ILE A 24 -5.77 -5.60 4.70
C ILE A 24 -5.98 -5.10 6.12
N ASP A 25 -7.22 -5.19 6.60
CA ASP A 25 -7.59 -5.17 8.03
C ASP A 25 -7.09 -3.95 8.80
N PHE A 26 -7.09 -2.80 8.15
CA PHE A 26 -6.89 -1.52 8.81
C PHE A 26 -8.10 -1.17 9.69
N GLN A 27 -8.25 -1.89 10.79
CA GLN A 27 -9.37 -1.80 11.72
C GLN A 27 -8.88 -1.35 13.09
N SER A 28 -9.73 -0.70 13.86
CA SER A 28 -9.32 -0.03 15.12
C SER A 28 -8.71 -1.01 16.13
N GLN A 29 -9.33 -2.18 16.32
CA GLN A 29 -8.82 -3.18 17.27
C GLN A 29 -7.42 -3.69 16.88
N MET A 30 -7.14 -3.81 15.58
CA MET A 30 -5.82 -4.20 15.09
C MET A 30 -4.81 -3.08 15.33
N ALA A 31 -5.20 -1.81 15.10
CA ALA A 31 -4.33 -0.67 15.35
C ALA A 31 -3.98 -0.51 16.85
N PHE A 32 -4.88 -0.83 17.77
CA PHE A 32 -4.64 -0.62 19.21
C PHE A 32 -3.50 -1.43 19.80
N ALA A 33 -3.29 -2.67 19.35
CA ALA A 33 -2.18 -3.50 19.83
C ALA A 33 -0.89 -3.29 19.03
N THR A 34 -0.88 -2.38 18.06
CA THR A 34 0.30 -2.12 17.21
C THR A 34 1.30 -1.24 17.94
N HIS A 35 2.55 -1.71 18.06
CA HIS A 35 3.65 -0.98 18.72
C HIS A 35 4.94 -0.91 17.88
N SER A 36 4.96 -1.49 16.68
CA SER A 36 6.10 -1.34 15.75
C SER A 36 6.16 0.02 15.07
N ILE A 37 5.05 0.76 15.07
CA ILE A 37 4.88 2.07 14.45
C ILE A 37 3.83 2.85 15.26
N ASP A 38 3.99 4.16 15.36
CA ASP A 38 2.99 5.04 15.97
C ASP A 38 1.67 5.01 15.17
N ALA A 39 0.54 5.00 15.88
CA ALA A 39 -0.78 4.86 15.29
C ALA A 39 -1.16 6.02 14.35
N VAL A 40 -0.72 7.25 14.66
CA VAL A 40 -0.97 8.41 13.78
C VAL A 40 -0.19 8.27 12.48
N THR A 41 1.09 7.89 12.59
CA THR A 41 1.98 7.67 11.45
C THR A 41 1.45 6.54 10.56
N LEU A 42 1.06 5.40 11.14
CA LEU A 42 0.46 4.28 10.42
C LEU A 42 -0.80 4.70 9.65
N ARG A 43 -1.74 5.39 10.31
CA ARG A 43 -2.98 5.87 9.67
C ARG A 43 -2.68 6.83 8.53
N ASN A 44 -1.72 7.74 8.71
CA ASN A 44 -1.31 8.68 7.67
C ASN A 44 -0.71 7.96 6.46
N ASN A 45 0.18 6.99 6.68
CA ASN A 45 0.81 6.22 5.60
C ASN A 45 -0.22 5.37 4.85
N ALA A 46 -1.14 4.73 5.56
CA ALA A 46 -2.25 4.01 4.94
C ALA A 46 -3.18 4.94 4.12
N ALA A 47 -3.44 6.15 4.63
CA ALA A 47 -4.22 7.18 3.91
C ALA A 47 -3.51 7.65 2.63
N LEU A 48 -2.18 7.76 2.66
CA LEU A 48 -1.35 8.11 1.51
C LEU A 48 -1.42 7.01 0.43
N VAL A 49 -1.29 5.74 0.83
CA VAL A 49 -1.44 4.59 -0.09
C VAL A 49 -2.84 4.56 -0.71
N ALA A 50 -3.90 4.70 0.11
CA ALA A 50 -5.28 4.67 -0.36
C ALA A 50 -5.57 5.79 -1.36
N GLN A 51 -5.17 7.02 -1.05
CA GLN A 51 -5.38 8.17 -1.94
C GLN A 51 -4.54 8.08 -3.21
N ALA A 52 -3.30 7.58 -3.13
CA ALA A 52 -2.48 7.33 -4.32
C ALA A 52 -3.15 6.29 -5.24
N ALA A 53 -3.57 5.15 -4.69
CA ALA A 53 -4.22 4.10 -5.46
C ALA A 53 -5.51 4.58 -6.11
N ALA A 54 -6.37 5.30 -5.37
CA ALA A 54 -7.59 5.87 -5.91
C ALA A 54 -7.31 6.90 -7.02
N GLY A 55 -6.38 7.84 -6.78
CA GLY A 55 -6.04 8.90 -7.72
C GLY A 55 -5.44 8.40 -9.04
N PHE A 56 -4.62 7.35 -8.97
CA PHE A 56 -4.01 6.73 -10.15
C PHE A 56 -4.87 5.63 -10.79
N GLY A 57 -6.05 5.30 -10.22
CA GLY A 57 -6.93 4.27 -10.74
C GLY A 57 -6.38 2.84 -10.62
N VAL A 58 -5.66 2.56 -9.52
CA VAL A 58 -5.15 1.22 -9.21
C VAL A 58 -6.30 0.31 -8.78
N ASP A 59 -6.39 -0.88 -9.37
CA ASP A 59 -7.31 -1.92 -8.89
C ASP A 59 -7.01 -2.28 -7.44
N THR A 60 -7.95 -1.94 -6.54
CA THR A 60 -7.76 -2.02 -5.10
C THR A 60 -8.82 -2.92 -4.47
N ILE A 61 -8.37 -3.87 -3.64
CA ILE A 61 -9.22 -4.71 -2.80
C ILE A 61 -9.09 -4.23 -1.35
N LEU A 62 -10.23 -4.02 -0.70
CA LEU A 62 -10.31 -3.70 0.72
C LEU A 62 -10.83 -4.92 1.47
N THR A 63 -10.15 -5.33 2.54
CA THR A 63 -10.57 -6.46 3.36
C THR A 63 -10.68 -6.08 4.83
N THR A 64 -11.62 -6.73 5.52
CA THR A 64 -11.79 -6.65 6.98
C THR A 64 -11.83 -8.06 7.55
N VAL A 65 -11.42 -8.21 8.80
CA VAL A 65 -11.53 -9.48 9.53
C VAL A 65 -12.41 -9.29 10.75
N ALA A 66 -13.42 -10.14 10.92
CA ALA A 66 -14.33 -10.12 12.05
C ALA A 66 -14.90 -8.71 12.34
N GLU A 67 -15.27 -7.96 11.28
CA GLU A 67 -15.62 -6.54 11.36
C GLU A 67 -16.72 -6.26 12.40
N LYS A 68 -17.78 -7.07 12.36
CA LYS A 68 -18.99 -6.88 13.19
C LYS A 68 -18.88 -7.48 14.58
N SER A 69 -17.88 -8.31 14.86
CA SER A 69 -17.79 -9.09 16.11
C SER A 69 -16.58 -8.75 16.97
N PHE A 70 -15.46 -8.32 16.39
CA PHE A 70 -14.23 -8.08 17.15
C PHE A 70 -13.44 -6.87 16.68
N SER A 71 -13.16 -6.76 15.38
CA SER A 71 -12.10 -5.85 14.92
C SER A 71 -12.57 -4.41 14.69
N GLY A 72 -13.87 -4.23 14.47
CA GLY A 72 -14.48 -2.95 14.12
C GLY A 72 -14.34 -2.60 12.63
N PRO A 73 -14.89 -1.46 12.19
CA PRO A 73 -14.86 -1.06 10.78
C PRO A 73 -13.44 -0.69 10.32
N MET A 74 -13.24 -0.66 9.00
CA MET A 74 -12.02 -0.12 8.41
C MET A 74 -11.88 1.38 8.74
N LEU A 75 -10.64 1.82 8.91
CA LEU A 75 -10.29 3.22 9.18
C LEU A 75 -10.79 4.14 8.06
N ARG A 76 -11.43 5.24 8.47
CA ARG A 76 -12.09 6.19 7.56
C ARG A 76 -11.12 6.81 6.56
N GLU A 77 -9.86 7.00 6.95
CA GLU A 77 -8.81 7.57 6.10
C GLU A 77 -8.55 6.73 4.84
N ILE A 78 -8.86 5.44 4.88
CA ILE A 78 -8.78 4.54 3.73
C ILE A 78 -10.12 4.52 2.99
N SER A 79 -11.22 4.25 3.71
CA SER A 79 -12.53 4.09 3.08
C SER A 79 -13.03 5.37 2.39
N ALA A 80 -12.60 6.54 2.84
CA ALA A 80 -12.94 7.81 2.21
C ALA A 80 -12.33 7.99 0.81
N ALA A 81 -11.24 7.28 0.49
CA ALA A 81 -10.67 7.28 -0.86
C ALA A 81 -11.49 6.41 -1.84
N PHE A 82 -12.31 5.50 -1.32
CA PHE A 82 -13.09 4.53 -2.09
C PHE A 82 -14.58 4.57 -1.72
N PRO A 83 -15.28 5.69 -1.97
CA PRO A 83 -16.65 5.88 -1.51
C PRO A 83 -17.60 4.81 -2.08
N GLY A 84 -18.28 4.08 -1.19
CA GLY A 84 -19.25 3.05 -1.56
C GLY A 84 -18.64 1.72 -2.03
N GLN A 85 -17.31 1.60 -2.05
CA GLN A 85 -16.67 0.32 -2.38
C GLN A 85 -16.94 -0.71 -1.29
N ALA A 86 -17.40 -1.90 -1.69
CA ALA A 86 -17.61 -3.01 -0.77
C ALA A 86 -16.26 -3.52 -0.21
N MET A 87 -16.28 -3.90 1.06
CA MET A 87 -15.16 -4.58 1.73
C MET A 87 -15.45 -6.07 1.80
N LEU A 88 -14.41 -6.88 1.64
CA LEU A 88 -14.49 -8.33 1.82
C LEU A 88 -14.20 -8.65 3.30
N ASP A 89 -15.27 -8.76 4.09
CA ASP A 89 -15.22 -9.17 5.49
C ASP A 89 -15.11 -10.70 5.59
N ARG A 90 -14.20 -11.18 6.44
CA ARG A 90 -13.89 -12.60 6.60
C ARG A 90 -13.56 -12.96 8.03
N THR A 91 -13.36 -14.25 8.30
CA THR A 91 -12.90 -14.74 9.61
C THR A 91 -11.46 -15.26 9.59
N SER A 92 -10.91 -15.58 8.41
CA SER A 92 -9.54 -16.06 8.26
C SER A 92 -8.53 -14.92 8.43
N MET A 93 -7.43 -15.21 9.14
CA MET A 93 -6.31 -14.28 9.27
C MET A 93 -5.50 -14.19 7.97
N ASN A 94 -5.31 -15.32 7.28
CA ASN A 94 -4.70 -15.33 5.96
C ASN A 94 -5.74 -14.91 4.91
N THR A 95 -5.61 -13.69 4.39
CA THR A 95 -6.48 -13.16 3.33
C THR A 95 -6.50 -14.03 2.07
N TRP A 96 -5.42 -14.77 1.80
CA TRP A 96 -5.32 -15.64 0.63
C TRP A 96 -6.09 -16.97 0.78
N GLU A 97 -6.58 -17.27 1.97
CA GLU A 97 -7.46 -18.42 2.23
C GLU A 97 -8.95 -18.06 2.11
N ASP A 98 -9.29 -16.79 1.85
CA ASP A 98 -10.66 -16.37 1.60
C ASP A 98 -11.01 -16.47 0.12
N GLU A 99 -12.01 -17.30 -0.22
CA GLU A 99 -12.39 -17.54 -1.60
C GLU A 99 -12.93 -16.29 -2.30
N ALA A 100 -13.59 -15.37 -1.59
CA ALA A 100 -14.11 -14.16 -2.22
C ALA A 100 -12.97 -13.21 -2.61
N VAL A 101 -11.94 -13.11 -1.78
CA VAL A 101 -10.72 -12.37 -2.12
C VAL A 101 -10.01 -13.01 -3.32
N ILE A 102 -9.83 -14.33 -3.33
CA ILE A 102 -9.17 -15.02 -4.44
C ILE A 102 -9.95 -14.88 -5.75
N ARG A 103 -11.28 -15.02 -5.71
CA ARG A 103 -12.12 -14.73 -6.88
C ARG A 103 -11.88 -13.31 -7.39
N LYS A 104 -11.84 -12.32 -6.50
CA LYS A 104 -11.61 -10.94 -6.90
C LYS A 104 -10.22 -10.70 -7.50
N ILE A 105 -9.18 -11.31 -6.93
CA ILE A 105 -7.81 -11.25 -7.47
C ILE A 105 -7.77 -11.84 -8.89
N ASN A 106 -8.42 -12.99 -9.11
CA ASN A 106 -8.47 -13.64 -10.42
C ASN A 106 -9.29 -12.83 -11.45
N GLU A 107 -10.39 -12.19 -11.03
CA GLU A 107 -11.16 -11.27 -11.88
C GLU A 107 -10.32 -10.09 -12.37
N ILE A 108 -9.47 -9.53 -11.50
CA ILE A 108 -8.57 -8.41 -11.86
C ILE A 108 -7.44 -8.90 -12.78
N GLY A 109 -6.93 -10.12 -12.57
CA GLY A 109 -6.05 -10.81 -13.52
C GLY A 109 -4.63 -10.25 -13.62
N LYS A 110 -4.16 -9.51 -12.60
CA LYS A 110 -2.80 -8.94 -12.56
C LYS A 110 -1.82 -9.87 -11.85
N LYS A 111 -0.59 -9.94 -12.37
CA LYS A 111 0.47 -10.81 -11.84
C LYS A 111 1.19 -10.26 -10.61
N ARG A 112 1.03 -8.96 -10.34
CA ARG A 112 1.68 -8.28 -9.23
C ARG A 112 0.67 -7.96 -8.15
N ILE A 113 1.04 -8.25 -6.91
CA ILE A 113 0.24 -7.96 -5.73
C ILE A 113 1.04 -7.00 -4.84
N VAL A 114 0.42 -5.88 -4.48
CA VAL A 114 0.96 -4.95 -3.49
C VAL A 114 0.13 -5.10 -2.23
N LEU A 115 0.79 -5.35 -1.10
CA LEU A 115 0.16 -5.58 0.19
C LEU A 115 0.46 -4.43 1.16
N SER A 116 -0.56 -4.04 1.93
CA SER A 116 -0.43 -3.15 3.09
C SER A 116 -1.50 -3.52 4.12
N GLY A 117 -1.22 -3.38 5.41
CA GLY A 117 -2.21 -3.71 6.43
C GLY A 117 -1.68 -4.17 7.77
N LEU A 118 -2.59 -4.72 8.59
CA LEU A 118 -2.33 -5.11 9.97
C LEU A 118 -2.79 -6.55 10.22
N TRP A 119 -2.02 -7.40 10.92
CA TRP A 119 -0.62 -7.21 11.33
C TRP A 119 0.37 -7.81 10.34
N THR A 120 1.58 -7.27 10.36
CA THR A 120 2.67 -7.64 9.44
C THR A 120 2.97 -9.14 9.54
N GLY A 121 3.12 -9.66 10.74
CA GLY A 121 3.40 -11.05 11.07
C GLY A 121 2.18 -11.97 11.08
N VAL A 122 1.00 -11.47 10.73
CA VAL A 122 -0.24 -12.26 10.68
C VAL A 122 -0.93 -12.09 9.32
N CYS A 123 -1.70 -11.02 9.15
CA CYS A 123 -2.55 -10.80 7.97
C CYS A 123 -1.78 -10.37 6.72
N ILE A 124 -0.48 -10.03 6.82
CA ILE A 124 0.37 -9.71 5.65
C ILE A 124 1.28 -10.87 5.27
N VAL A 125 1.96 -11.49 6.24
CA VAL A 125 2.89 -12.59 5.95
C VAL A 125 2.18 -13.79 5.32
N GLY A 126 0.98 -14.14 5.76
CA GLY A 126 0.18 -15.23 5.20
C GLY A 126 -0.05 -15.06 3.69
N PRO A 127 -0.76 -14.01 3.26
CA PRO A 127 -1.05 -13.81 1.85
C PRO A 127 0.19 -13.54 1.00
N ALA A 128 1.22 -12.89 1.55
CA ALA A 128 2.48 -12.69 0.82
C ALA A 128 3.11 -14.04 0.42
N LEU A 129 3.25 -14.96 1.38
CA LEU A 129 3.84 -16.28 1.13
C LEU A 129 2.96 -17.11 0.19
N SER A 130 1.65 -17.13 0.41
CA SER A 130 0.71 -17.86 -0.46
C SER A 130 0.71 -17.35 -1.91
N ALA A 131 0.77 -16.04 -2.10
CA ALA A 131 0.85 -15.43 -3.43
C ALA A 131 2.18 -15.76 -4.13
N ILE A 132 3.30 -15.68 -3.41
CA ILE A 132 4.63 -16.02 -3.94
C ILE A 132 4.68 -17.49 -4.37
N ASP A 133 4.21 -18.42 -3.53
CA ASP A 133 4.17 -19.86 -3.85
C ASP A 133 3.33 -20.16 -5.10
N GLN A 134 2.35 -19.29 -5.40
CA GLN A 134 1.50 -19.37 -6.58
C GLN A 134 2.03 -18.57 -7.78
N GLY A 135 3.24 -18.03 -7.68
CA GLY A 135 3.95 -17.37 -8.79
C GLY A 135 3.63 -15.89 -8.99
N PHE A 136 2.96 -15.23 -8.03
CA PHE A 136 2.76 -13.79 -8.07
C PHE A 136 4.03 -13.03 -7.67
N GLU A 137 4.25 -11.87 -8.28
CA GLU A 137 5.26 -10.91 -7.82
C GLU A 137 4.67 -10.08 -6.67
N VAL A 138 5.24 -10.18 -5.47
CA VAL A 138 4.70 -9.52 -4.27
C VAL A 138 5.56 -8.33 -3.85
N TYR A 139 4.89 -7.20 -3.60
CA TYR A 139 5.46 -6.02 -2.98
C TYR A 139 4.72 -5.75 -1.66
N VAL A 140 5.43 -5.22 -0.65
CA VAL A 140 4.84 -4.92 0.66
C VAL A 140 5.18 -3.48 1.04
N ILE A 141 4.17 -2.66 1.30
CA ILE A 141 4.34 -1.27 1.73
C ILE A 141 4.59 -1.25 3.24
N ALA A 142 5.85 -1.42 3.63
CA ALA A 142 6.27 -1.76 4.99
C ALA A 142 5.89 -0.69 6.04
N ASP A 143 5.99 0.59 5.70
CA ASP A 143 5.63 1.71 6.59
C ASP A 143 4.12 1.98 6.66
N ALA A 144 3.31 1.31 5.83
CA ALA A 144 1.86 1.20 5.96
C ALA A 144 1.44 -0.12 6.62
N CYS A 145 2.40 -0.91 7.11
CA CYS A 145 2.18 -2.11 7.90
C CYS A 145 2.62 -1.87 9.35
N GLY A 146 2.05 -2.65 10.27
CA GLY A 146 2.40 -2.60 11.68
C GLY A 146 2.22 -3.94 12.38
N ASP A 147 2.80 -4.08 13.55
CA ASP A 147 2.74 -5.29 14.37
C ASP A 147 2.82 -4.96 15.87
N ILE A 148 2.61 -5.96 16.72
CA ILE A 148 2.58 -5.84 18.18
C ILE A 148 3.93 -5.43 18.80
N SER A 149 5.01 -5.52 18.03
CA SER A 149 6.35 -5.06 18.41
C SER A 149 7.20 -4.86 17.16
N ALA A 150 8.26 -4.05 17.29
CA ALA A 150 9.25 -3.90 16.22
C ALA A 150 9.90 -5.25 15.84
N GLU A 151 10.16 -6.12 16.81
CA GLU A 151 10.73 -7.46 16.55
C GLU A 151 9.78 -8.31 15.69
N ALA A 152 8.49 -8.36 16.04
CA ALA A 152 7.49 -9.11 15.27
C ALA A 152 7.39 -8.58 13.81
N HIS A 153 7.31 -7.26 13.65
CA HIS A 153 7.29 -6.63 12.33
C HIS A 153 8.54 -6.96 11.52
N ASN A 154 9.73 -6.80 12.11
CA ASN A 154 11.00 -7.00 11.41
C ASN A 154 11.20 -8.46 10.98
N ARG A 155 10.92 -9.43 11.88
CA ARG A 155 11.04 -10.86 11.55
C ARG A 155 10.03 -11.28 10.49
N ALA A 156 8.81 -10.74 10.52
CA ALA A 156 7.82 -10.97 9.48
C ALA A 156 8.27 -10.42 8.11
N MET A 157 8.78 -9.18 8.08
CA MET A 157 9.33 -8.57 6.87
C MET A 157 10.51 -9.38 6.33
N GLU A 158 11.45 -9.78 7.18
CA GLU A 158 12.59 -10.61 6.78
C GLU A 158 12.16 -11.96 6.19
N ARG A 159 11.17 -12.61 6.81
CA ARG A 159 10.60 -13.86 6.30
C ARG A 159 10.01 -13.67 4.91
N MET A 160 9.26 -12.58 4.67
CA MET A 160 8.70 -12.28 3.35
C MET A 160 9.79 -11.96 2.32
N VAL A 161 10.82 -11.20 2.70
CA VAL A 161 11.97 -10.89 1.83
C VAL A 161 12.71 -12.17 1.43
N GLN A 162 12.95 -13.07 2.38
CA GLN A 162 13.59 -14.37 2.11
C GLN A 162 12.77 -15.23 1.15
N ALA A 163 11.45 -15.13 1.19
CA ALA A 163 10.56 -15.80 0.24
C ALA A 163 10.52 -15.11 -1.14
N GLY A 164 10.96 -13.84 -1.25
CA GLY A 164 11.04 -13.11 -2.52
C GLY A 164 10.16 -11.86 -2.63
N ALA A 165 9.49 -11.44 -1.54
CA ALA A 165 8.75 -10.19 -1.52
C ALA A 165 9.69 -8.97 -1.60
N ALA A 166 9.22 -7.90 -2.27
CA ALA A 166 9.93 -6.63 -2.38
C ALA A 166 9.32 -5.56 -1.45
N PRO A 167 9.99 -5.18 -0.35
CA PRO A 167 9.52 -4.10 0.51
C PRO A 167 9.65 -2.74 -0.18
N MET A 168 8.69 -1.86 0.07
CA MET A 168 8.70 -0.45 -0.32
C MET A 168 8.00 0.40 0.74
N THR A 169 8.00 1.73 0.57
CA THR A 169 7.32 2.66 1.49
C THR A 169 6.18 3.43 0.82
N SER A 170 5.30 4.02 1.62
CA SER A 170 4.06 4.68 1.22
C SER A 170 4.32 5.89 0.32
N LEU A 171 5.27 6.75 0.69
CA LEU A 171 5.68 7.89 -0.14
C LEU A 171 6.41 7.42 -1.40
N GLN A 172 7.25 6.39 -1.30
CA GLN A 172 7.86 5.77 -2.48
C GLN A 172 6.77 5.31 -3.42
N TYR A 173 5.72 4.61 -2.95
CA TYR A 173 4.62 4.12 -3.78
C TYR A 173 3.92 5.25 -4.55
N LEU A 174 3.56 6.35 -3.90
CA LEU A 174 2.97 7.52 -4.58
C LEU A 174 3.90 8.05 -5.70
N LEU A 175 5.16 8.31 -5.38
CA LEU A 175 6.12 8.87 -6.33
C LEU A 175 6.51 7.85 -7.43
N GLU A 176 6.42 6.57 -7.11
CA GLU A 176 6.65 5.47 -8.02
C GLU A 176 5.51 5.34 -9.06
N LEU A 177 4.29 5.73 -8.72
CA LEU A 177 3.18 5.85 -9.68
C LEU A 177 3.33 7.11 -10.56
N GLN A 178 3.72 8.25 -9.97
CA GLN A 178 3.95 9.50 -10.72
C GLN A 178 5.13 9.37 -11.70
N ARG A 179 6.28 8.87 -11.25
CA ARG A 179 7.58 8.73 -11.95
C ARG A 179 8.25 9.99 -12.46
N ASP A 180 7.49 10.88 -13.07
CA ASP A 180 8.01 11.95 -13.91
C ASP A 180 7.16 13.20 -13.69
N TRP A 181 7.82 14.30 -13.34
CA TRP A 181 7.17 15.58 -13.13
C TRP A 181 6.74 16.24 -14.44
N ALA A 182 7.17 15.74 -15.60
CA ALA A 182 6.59 16.15 -16.88
C ALA A 182 5.21 15.52 -17.14
N ARG A 183 4.73 14.58 -16.30
CA ARG A 183 3.37 14.03 -16.37
C ARG A 183 2.39 14.95 -15.66
N THR A 184 2.09 16.05 -16.33
CA THR A 184 1.21 17.13 -15.85
C THR A 184 -0.22 16.67 -15.58
N GLU A 185 -0.70 15.63 -16.29
CA GLU A 185 -2.03 15.04 -16.08
C GLU A 185 -2.25 14.55 -14.63
N THR A 186 -1.20 14.07 -13.97
CA THR A 186 -1.26 13.52 -12.61
C THR A 186 -0.51 14.35 -11.57
N TYR A 187 0.10 15.47 -11.95
CA TYR A 187 0.95 16.25 -11.05
C TYR A 187 0.17 16.94 -9.92
N GLU A 188 -0.84 17.74 -10.25
CA GLU A 188 -1.59 18.49 -9.23
C GLU A 188 -2.30 17.53 -8.27
N MET A 189 -2.76 16.39 -8.78
CA MET A 189 -3.30 15.30 -7.96
C MET A 189 -2.21 14.71 -7.03
N THR A 190 -1.04 14.36 -7.57
CA THR A 190 0.07 13.79 -6.80
C THR A 190 0.57 14.74 -5.72
N THR A 191 0.84 15.99 -6.07
CA THR A 191 1.31 17.02 -5.14
C THR A 191 0.24 17.40 -4.13
N GLY A 192 -1.04 17.44 -4.53
CA GLY A 192 -2.18 17.63 -3.64
C GLY A 192 -2.29 16.55 -2.57
N ILE A 193 -2.16 15.26 -2.97
CA ILE A 193 -2.12 14.14 -2.02
C ILE A 193 -0.91 14.28 -1.09
N ALA A 194 0.28 14.54 -1.64
CA ALA A 194 1.51 14.68 -0.86
C ALA A 194 1.42 15.81 0.17
N LYS A 195 0.84 16.97 -0.18
CA LYS A 195 0.61 18.07 0.78
C LYS A 195 -0.32 17.66 1.93
N LYS A 196 -1.35 16.86 1.63
CA LYS A 196 -2.36 16.46 2.60
C LYS A 196 -1.86 15.37 3.56
N VAL A 197 -1.16 14.36 3.06
CA VAL A 197 -0.79 13.14 3.81
C VAL A 197 0.63 12.63 3.54
N GLY A 198 1.45 13.35 2.78
CA GLY A 198 2.85 12.99 2.48
C GLY A 198 3.86 13.41 3.53
N GLY A 199 3.40 13.83 4.72
CA GLY A 199 4.26 14.24 5.83
C GLY A 199 5.19 15.41 5.47
N ALA A 200 6.47 15.31 5.89
CA ALA A 200 7.45 16.36 5.66
C ALA A 200 7.69 16.67 4.17
N TYR A 201 7.51 15.70 3.28
CA TYR A 201 7.61 15.94 1.85
C TYR A 201 6.51 16.88 1.36
N GLY A 202 5.27 16.68 1.82
CA GLY A 202 4.14 17.59 1.57
C GLY A 202 4.40 19.01 2.02
N LEU A 203 4.93 19.17 3.25
CA LEU A 203 5.33 20.47 3.79
C LEU A 203 6.38 21.16 2.90
N GLY A 204 7.32 20.39 2.35
CA GLY A 204 8.32 20.88 1.39
C GLY A 204 7.69 21.41 0.11
N ILE A 205 6.65 20.75 -0.43
CA ILE A 205 5.92 21.23 -1.61
C ILE A 205 5.16 22.53 -1.30
N ASP A 206 4.50 22.62 -0.14
CA ASP A 206 3.83 23.85 0.28
C ASP A 206 4.81 25.01 0.46
N TYR A 207 5.95 24.75 1.11
CA TYR A 207 7.03 25.71 1.23
C TYR A 207 7.51 26.18 -0.15
N ALA A 208 7.83 25.27 -1.07
CA ALA A 208 8.33 25.63 -2.38
C ALA A 208 7.31 26.44 -3.21
N LYS A 209 6.03 26.05 -3.17
CA LYS A 209 4.95 26.77 -3.86
C LYS A 209 4.77 28.18 -3.27
N THR A 210 4.81 28.29 -1.95
CA THR A 210 4.62 29.57 -1.23
C THR A 210 5.79 30.53 -1.42
N MET A 211 7.03 30.02 -1.33
CA MET A 211 8.23 30.87 -1.36
C MET A 211 8.72 31.20 -2.76
N PHE A 212 8.55 30.29 -3.71
CA PHE A 212 9.18 30.40 -5.03
C PHE A 212 8.18 30.41 -6.19
N GLY A 213 6.88 30.32 -5.92
CA GLY A 213 5.88 30.12 -6.98
C GLY A 213 6.15 28.84 -7.79
N ALA A 214 6.77 27.85 -7.15
CA ALA A 214 7.24 26.65 -7.81
C ALA A 214 6.07 25.95 -8.51
N HIS A 215 6.26 25.71 -9.81
CA HIS A 215 5.44 24.89 -10.67
C HIS A 215 6.37 23.97 -11.45
N GLU A 216 5.82 22.87 -11.93
CA GLU A 216 6.47 21.98 -12.88
C GLU A 216 6.84 22.74 -14.17
N GLY A 217 7.97 22.36 -14.77
CA GLY A 217 8.64 23.09 -15.85
C GLY A 217 7.87 23.14 -17.16
#